data_AF-I3II84-F1
#
_entry.id   AF-I3II84-F1
#
_cell.length_a   1.000
_cell.length_b   1.000
_cell.length_c   1.000
_cell.angle_alpha   90.00
_cell.angle_beta   90.00
_cell.angle_gamma   90.00
#
_symmetry.space_group_name_H-M   'P 1'
#
loop_
_entity.id
_entity.type
_entity.pdbx_description
1 polymer ?
#
loop_
_entity_poly.entity_id
_entity_poly.type
_entity_poly.pdbx_seq_one_letter_code
_entity_poly.pdbx_strand_id
1 'polypeptide(L)' 'MEKEVITKNMVINDVIKKYPKTITVFSKFKVDACCGGGFSIEKTAGASGIDMNSLLTELNKVVAASGK' A
#
# COMPACT_ATOMS: atom_id res chain seq x y z
N MET A 1 3.16 21.66 2.07
CA MET A 1 3.36 20.71 0.95
C MET A 1 3.19 19.32 1.54
N GLU A 2 1.96 18.86 1.67
CA GLU A 2 1.66 17.53 2.21
C GLU A 2 1.94 16.51 1.10
N LYS A 3 3.11 15.88 1.18
CA LYS A 3 3.51 14.84 0.25
C LYS A 3 2.68 13.60 0.57
N GLU A 4 1.99 13.06 -0.44
CA GLU A 4 1.51 11.68 -0.40
C GLU A 4 2.66 10.78 0.05
N VAL A 5 2.51 10.12 1.19
CA VAL A 5 3.58 9.35 1.81
C VAL A 5 3.77 8.03 1.09
N ILE A 6 2.67 7.46 0.57
CA ILE A 6 2.67 6.24 -0.21
C ILE A 6 2.12 6.54 -1.61
N THR A 7 2.89 6.18 -2.62
CA THR A 7 2.50 6.31 -4.03
C THR A 7 2.49 4.94 -4.71
N LYS A 8 1.73 4.83 -5.79
CA LYS A 8 1.52 3.58 -6.54
C LYS A 8 2.78 2.92 -7.11
N ASN A 9 3.82 3.71 -7.37
CA ASN A 9 5.09 3.22 -7.91
C ASN A 9 5.92 2.50 -6.83
N MET A 10 5.65 2.76 -5.54
CA MET A 10 6.38 2.13 -4.45
C MET A 10 6.13 0.62 -4.40
N VAL A 11 7.18 -0.11 -4.02
CA VAL A 11 7.12 -1.56 -3.81
C VAL A 11 6.37 -1.85 -2.51
N ILE A 12 5.41 -2.78 -2.56
CA ILE A 12 4.56 -3.13 -1.40
C ILE A 12 5.42 -3.52 -0.20
N ASN A 13 6.43 -4.37 -0.39
CA ASN A 13 7.32 -4.79 0.70
C ASN A 13 8.13 -3.63 1.30
N ASP A 14 8.56 -2.66 0.49
CA ASP A 14 9.28 -1.48 1.00
C ASP A 14 8.36 -0.60 1.84
N VAL A 15 7.11 -0.42 1.39
CA VAL A 15 6.08 0.31 2.12
C VAL A 15 5.72 -0.37 3.44
N ILE A 16 5.55 -1.70 3.46
CA ILE A 16 5.30 -2.46 4.69
C ILE A 16 6.49 -2.37 5.64
N LYS A 17 7.73 -2.46 5.15
CA LYS A 17 8.94 -2.32 5.97
C LYS A 17 9.06 -0.92 6.61
N LYS A 18 8.74 0.13 5.86
CA LYS A 18 8.73 1.51 6.36
C LYS A 18 7.55 1.77 7.29
N TYR A 19 6.39 1.22 6.96
CA TYR A 19 5.12 1.45 7.63
C TYR A 19 4.40 0.12 7.88
N PRO A 20 4.77 -0.61 8.95
CA PRO A 20 4.21 -1.94 9.21
C PRO A 20 2.69 -1.94 9.38
N LYS A 21 2.08 -0.82 9.79
CA LYS A 21 0.61 -0.70 9.89
C LYS A 21 -0.12 -0.80 8.55
N THR A 22 0.56 -0.55 7.44
CA THR A 22 -0.01 -0.69 6.09
C THR A 22 -0.32 -2.15 5.74
N ILE A 23 0.31 -3.11 6.43
CA ILE A 23 0.07 -4.55 6.21
C ILE A 23 -1.42 -4.91 6.40
N THR A 24 -2.10 -4.27 7.36
CA THR A 24 -3.53 -4.48 7.60
C THR A 24 -4.36 -4.01 6.43
N VAL A 25 -3.97 -2.91 5.78
CA VAL A 25 -4.64 -2.40 4.58
C VAL A 25 -4.45 -3.37 3.43
N PHE A 26 -3.21 -3.75 3.11
CA PHE A 26 -2.93 -4.71 2.04
C PHE A 26 -3.69 -6.03 2.25
N SER A 27 -3.72 -6.54 3.48
CA SER A 27 -4.47 -7.74 3.84
C SER A 27 -5.98 -7.59 3.63
N LYS A 28 -6.59 -6.43 3.97
CA LYS A 28 -8.01 -6.14 3.66
C LYS A 28 -8.31 -6.18 2.16
N PHE A 29 -7.41 -5.65 1.35
CA PHE A 29 -7.57 -5.62 -0.11
C PHE A 29 -7.18 -6.95 -0.77
N LYS A 30 -6.92 -8.02 0.00
CA LYS A 30 -6.42 -9.32 -0.48
C LYS A 30 -5.16 -9.20 -1.35
N VAL A 31 -4.30 -8.25 -1.01
CA VAL A 31 -2.97 -8.10 -1.61
C VAL A 31 -2.03 -9.07 -0.91
N ASP A 32 -1.81 -10.24 -1.50
CA ASP A 32 -0.86 -11.20 -0.99
C ASP A 32 0.58 -10.73 -1.26
N ALA A 33 1.25 -10.27 -0.20
CA ALA A 33 2.66 -9.90 -0.24
C ALA A 33 3.59 -11.07 -0.64
N CYS A 34 3.10 -12.31 -0.60
CA CYS A 34 3.85 -13.51 -0.98
C CYS A 34 4.14 -13.57 -2.50
N CYS A 35 3.16 -13.23 -3.35
CA CYS A 35 3.34 -13.22 -4.80
C CYS A 35 3.47 -11.78 -5.35
N GLY A 36 2.84 -10.82 -4.69
CA GLY A 36 2.77 -9.41 -5.09
C GLY A 36 3.72 -8.46 -4.35
N GLY A 37 4.36 -8.90 -3.26
CA GLY A 37 5.12 -8.00 -2.37
C GLY A 37 6.40 -7.43 -2.98
N GLY A 38 7.00 -8.16 -3.91
CA GLY A 38 8.19 -7.72 -4.66
C GLY A 38 7.87 -6.73 -5.80
N PHE A 39 6.59 -6.48 -6.09
CA PHE A 39 6.16 -5.57 -7.15
C PHE A 39 5.63 -4.25 -6.59
N SER A 40 5.57 -3.25 -7.47
CA SER A 40 4.92 -1.98 -7.17
C SER A 40 3.43 -2.19 -6.88
N ILE A 41 2.88 -1.34 -6.01
CA ILE A 41 1.46 -1.39 -5.64
C ILE A 41 0.57 -1.38 -6.89
N GLU A 42 0.92 -0.57 -7.90
CA GLU A 42 0.19 -0.48 -9.18
C GLU A 42 0.09 -1.83 -9.89
N LYS A 43 1.22 -2.53 -9.97
CA LYS A 43 1.31 -3.78 -10.73
C LYS A 43 0.50 -4.87 -10.06
N THR A 44 0.59 -5.00 -8.74
CA THR A 44 -0.16 -6.00 -7.98
C THR A 44 -1.64 -5.66 -7.93
N ALA A 45 -1.99 -4.38 -7.73
CA ALA A 45 -3.38 -3.94 -7.71
C ALA A 45 -4.03 -4.12 -9.10
N GLY A 46 -3.36 -3.70 -10.16
CA GLY A 46 -3.84 -3.87 -11.53
C GLY A 46 -4.00 -5.33 -11.94
N ALA A 47 -3.03 -6.20 -11.57
CA ALA A 47 -3.13 -7.64 -11.85
C ALA A 47 -4.28 -8.32 -11.09
N SER A 48 -4.63 -7.82 -9.90
CA SER A 48 -5.69 -8.38 -9.06
C SER A 48 -7.05 -7.70 -9.25
N GLY A 49 -7.14 -6.66 -10.09
CA GLY A 49 -8.36 -5.86 -10.26
C GLY A 49 -8.73 -5.03 -9.01
N ILE A 50 -7.75 -4.71 -8.17
CA ILE A 50 -7.95 -3.93 -6.94
C ILE A 50 -8.03 -2.45 -7.29
N ASP A 51 -8.97 -1.76 -6.65
CA ASP A 51 -9.11 -0.31 -6.80
C ASP A 51 -7.93 0.42 -6.17
N MET A 52 -7.04 0.88 -7.04
CA MET A 52 -5.79 1.56 -6.67
C MET A 52 -6.05 2.84 -5.87
N ASN A 53 -7.08 3.61 -6.22
CA ASN A 53 -7.40 4.86 -5.52
C ASN A 53 -7.82 4.58 -4.07
N SER A 54 -8.70 3.60 -3.87
CA SER A 54 -9.15 3.19 -2.54
C SER A 54 -8.00 2.65 -1.69
N LEU A 55 -7.14 1.82 -2.30
CA LEU A 55 -5.96 1.27 -1.63
C LEU A 55 -5.00 2.37 -1.17
N LEU A 56 -4.61 3.29 -2.07
CA LEU A 56 -3.71 4.40 -1.73
C LEU A 56 -4.30 5.31 -0.66
N THR A 57 -5.60 5.56 -0.70
CA THR A 57 -6.30 6.40 0.29
C THR A 57 -6.24 5.76 1.68
N GLU A 58 -6.57 4.47 1.81
CA GLU A 58 -6.45 3.76 3.09
C GLU A 58 -4.99 3.70 3.57
N LEU A 59 -4.04 3.43 2.67
CA LEU A 59 -2.61 3.38 3.00
C LEU A 59 -2.12 4.71 3.58
N ASN A 60 -2.35 5.82 2.87
CA ASN A 60 -1.95 7.15 3.32
C ASN A 60 -2.68 7.55 4.62
N LYS A 61 -3.97 7.19 4.77
CA LYS A 61 -4.74 7.45 5.99
C LYS A 61 -4.15 6.74 7.21
N VAL A 62 -3.79 5.46 7.06
CA VAL A 62 -3.18 4.69 8.17
C VAL A 62 -1.80 5.23 8.50
N VAL A 63 -0.99 5.61 7.51
CA VAL A 63 0.32 6.23 7.76
C VAL A 63 0.18 7.58 8.45
N ALA A 64 -0.74 8.44 8.01
CA ALA A 64 -1.03 9.72 8.65
C ALA A 64 -1.50 9.53 10.11
N ALA A 65 -2.32 8.50 10.38
CA ALA A 65 -2.74 8.14 11.73
C ALA A 65 -1.62 7.50 12.58
N SER A 66 -0.53 7.03 11.97
CA SER A 66 0.60 6.41 12.65
C SER A 66 1.66 7.39 13.13
N GLY A 67 1.70 8.58 12.54
CA GLY A 67 2.74 9.58 12.75
C GLY A 67 2.41 10.65 13.79
N LYS A 68 1.57 10.34 14.79
CA LYS A 68 1.33 11.19 15.96
C LYS A 68 1.84 10.52 17.22
#